data_AF-A0A521JBU2-F1
#
_entry.id   AF-A0A521JBU2-F1
#
_cell.length_a   1.000
_cell.length_b   1.000
_cell.length_c   1.000
_cell.angle_alpha   90.00
_cell.angle_beta   90.00
_cell.angle_gamma   90.00
#
_symmetry.space_group_name_H-M   'P 1'
#
loop_
_entity.id
_entity.type
_entity.pdbx_description
1 polymer ?
#
loop_
_entity_poly.entity_id
_entity_poly.type
_entity_poly.pdbx_seq_one_letter_code
_entity_poly.pdbx_strand_id
1 'polypeptide(L)'
;QIDWLKSDLKHVPKNKMLIVSVHIPVLNSTTMERKSQFLEAISGYSEVHIMSGHWHANRNIINSELNIYEHITGAASGMWWGSTVNKCGAPNGYAVYEISGNKMKNWYYKSVRRDKDYQINLITPFKFTDKDGYVIANVWNADDDWKIELFEDGVNRGEMERYNDYAPEVYSYNKSLNISESTNWYMKTNHLYRLKPINDKASFSIKATDRFGNEYHQSVPIVSVTKSY
;
A
#
# COMPACT_ATOMS: atom_id res chain seq x y z
N GLN A 1 -28.41 -2.00 9.79
CA GLN A 1 -27.35 -2.26 8.79
C GLN A 1 -26.88 -3.71 8.85
N ILE A 2 -26.40 -4.23 9.99
CA ILE A 2 -25.96 -5.64 10.10
C ILE A 2 -27.07 -6.65 9.76
N ASP A 3 -28.29 -6.49 10.29
CA ASP A 3 -29.38 -7.45 10.02
C ASP A 3 -29.80 -7.47 8.55
N TRP A 4 -29.73 -6.32 7.89
CA TRP A 4 -29.91 -6.20 6.45
C TRP A 4 -28.81 -6.95 5.70
N LEU A 5 -27.53 -6.72 6.03
CA LEU A 5 -26.40 -7.42 5.40
C LEU A 5 -26.52 -8.94 5.58
N LYS A 6 -26.81 -9.41 6.80
CA LYS A 6 -27.02 -10.83 7.08
C LYS A 6 -28.20 -11.39 6.27
N SER A 7 -29.26 -10.62 6.06
CA SER A 7 -30.42 -11.07 5.27
C SER A 7 -30.13 -11.12 3.78
N ASP A 8 -29.44 -10.13 3.24
CA ASP A 8 -29.01 -10.09 1.83
C ASP A 8 -28.06 -11.26 1.50
N LEU A 9 -27.06 -11.47 2.36
CA LEU A 9 -26.05 -12.53 2.19
C LEU A 9 -26.61 -13.95 2.29
N LYS A 10 -27.81 -14.17 2.87
CA LYS A 10 -28.47 -15.49 2.88
C LYS A 10 -28.75 -16.02 1.47
N HIS A 11 -28.87 -15.13 0.49
CA HIS A 11 -29.13 -15.50 -0.90
C HIS A 11 -27.85 -15.78 -1.71
N VAL A 12 -26.67 -15.55 -1.12
CA VAL A 12 -25.37 -15.73 -1.78
C VAL A 12 -24.72 -17.04 -1.32
N PRO A 13 -24.51 -18.02 -2.21
CA PRO A 13 -23.84 -19.28 -1.85
C PRO A 13 -22.43 -19.07 -1.32
N LYS A 14 -22.07 -19.82 -0.28
CA LYS A 14 -20.75 -19.72 0.39
C LYS A 14 -19.56 -20.15 -0.49
N ASN A 15 -19.78 -20.87 -1.59
CA ASN A 15 -18.74 -21.20 -2.55
C ASN A 15 -18.36 -20.04 -3.50
N LYS A 16 -18.99 -18.87 -3.37
CA LYS A 16 -18.66 -17.66 -4.13
C LYS A 16 -17.56 -16.85 -3.44
N MET A 17 -16.83 -16.04 -4.21
CA MET A 17 -16.05 -14.94 -3.66
C MET A 17 -16.99 -13.80 -3.31
N LEU A 18 -16.77 -13.19 -2.15
CA LEU A 18 -17.53 -12.03 -1.70
C LEU A 18 -16.65 -10.78 -1.77
N ILE A 19 -17.14 -9.73 -2.43
CA ILE A 19 -16.54 -8.40 -2.41
C ILE A 19 -17.49 -7.45 -1.70
N VAL A 20 -17.02 -6.75 -0.67
CA VAL A 20 -17.80 -5.77 0.10
C VAL A 20 -17.12 -4.41 0.05
N SER A 21 -17.83 -3.40 -0.42
CA SER A 21 -17.32 -2.02 -0.45
C SER A 21 -17.80 -1.23 0.76
N VAL A 22 -16.87 -0.56 1.44
CA VAL A 22 -17.12 0.28 2.61
C VAL A 22 -16.31 1.57 2.49
N HIS A 23 -16.71 2.64 3.17
CA HIS A 23 -15.94 3.88 3.12
C HIS A 23 -14.71 3.84 4.04
N ILE A 24 -14.89 3.40 5.29
CA ILE A 24 -13.86 3.40 6.34
C ILE A 24 -13.26 2.00 6.48
N PRO A 25 -11.91 1.87 6.64
CA PRO A 25 -11.28 0.58 6.82
C PRO A 25 -11.79 -0.19 8.05
N VAL A 26 -11.88 -1.51 7.96
CA VAL A 26 -12.53 -2.38 8.93
C VAL A 26 -11.52 -3.11 9.81
N LEU A 27 -10.56 -3.83 9.22
CA LEU A 27 -9.64 -4.73 9.94
C LEU A 27 -8.77 -3.97 10.94
N ASN A 28 -8.32 -2.76 10.59
CA ASN A 28 -7.54 -1.91 11.49
C ASN A 28 -8.39 -0.89 12.27
N SER A 29 -9.71 -0.85 12.09
CA SER A 29 -10.55 0.03 12.89
C SER A 29 -10.68 -0.50 14.32
N THR A 30 -10.47 0.40 15.28
CA THR A 30 -10.68 0.18 16.72
C THR A 30 -11.97 0.83 17.22
N THR A 31 -12.62 1.67 16.41
CA THR A 31 -13.80 2.45 16.77
C THR A 31 -15.09 1.92 16.15
N MET A 32 -15.01 0.91 15.28
CA MET A 32 -16.19 0.30 14.66
C MET A 32 -16.95 -0.57 15.67
N GLU A 33 -18.03 -0.04 16.23
CA GLU A 33 -18.85 -0.68 17.27
C GLU A 33 -19.29 -2.12 16.93
N ARG A 34 -19.70 -2.36 15.68
CA ARG A 34 -20.26 -3.66 15.22
C ARG A 34 -19.29 -4.47 14.35
N LYS A 35 -17.98 -4.26 14.52
CA LYS A 35 -16.93 -4.91 13.72
C LYS A 35 -17.05 -6.43 13.73
N SER A 36 -17.15 -7.05 14.91
CA SER A 36 -17.23 -8.52 15.01
C SER A 36 -18.47 -9.08 14.31
N GLN A 37 -19.62 -8.43 14.45
CA GLN A 37 -20.87 -8.85 13.79
C GLN A 37 -20.80 -8.69 12.27
N PHE A 38 -20.09 -7.67 11.78
CA PHE A 38 -19.82 -7.46 10.36
C PHE A 38 -18.90 -8.56 9.81
N LEU A 39 -17.77 -8.81 10.48
CA LEU A 39 -16.81 -9.85 10.07
C LEU A 39 -17.46 -11.24 10.10
N GLU A 40 -18.26 -11.54 11.11
CA GLU A 40 -19.06 -12.77 11.18
C GLU A 40 -20.00 -12.89 9.97
N ALA A 41 -20.73 -11.82 9.62
CA ALA A 41 -21.69 -11.85 8.52
C ALA A 41 -21.04 -12.16 7.16
N ILE A 42 -19.85 -11.62 6.91
CA ILE A 42 -19.11 -11.79 5.64
C ILE A 42 -18.18 -13.00 5.67
N SER A 43 -18.11 -13.75 6.76
CA SER A 43 -17.24 -14.93 6.87
C SER A 43 -17.80 -16.16 6.15
N GLY A 44 -16.92 -17.15 5.95
CA GLY A 44 -17.28 -18.47 5.41
C GLY A 44 -17.50 -18.53 3.90
N TYR A 45 -17.26 -17.45 3.18
CA TYR A 45 -17.19 -17.46 1.71
C TYR A 45 -15.84 -18.03 1.24
N SER A 46 -15.77 -18.50 -0.01
CA SER A 46 -14.54 -19.08 -0.55
C SER A 46 -13.33 -18.13 -0.53
N GLU A 47 -13.60 -16.83 -0.65
CA GLU A 47 -12.63 -15.74 -0.54
C GLU A 47 -13.40 -14.43 -0.26
N VAL A 48 -12.87 -13.55 0.57
CA VAL A 48 -13.54 -12.31 0.97
C VAL A 48 -12.61 -11.12 0.76
N HIS A 49 -13.07 -10.12 -0.01
CA HIS A 49 -12.38 -8.86 -0.19
C HIS A 49 -13.20 -7.69 0.35
N ILE A 50 -12.59 -6.89 1.20
CA ILE A 50 -13.13 -5.60 1.63
C ILE A 50 -12.43 -4.52 0.82
N MET A 51 -13.19 -3.74 0.07
CA MET A 51 -12.70 -2.54 -0.63
C MET A 51 -13.01 -1.33 0.23
N SER A 52 -11.98 -0.66 0.74
CA SER A 52 -12.13 0.50 1.63
C SER A 52 -11.30 1.70 1.18
N GLY A 53 -11.59 2.87 1.77
CA GLY A 53 -10.93 4.14 1.44
C GLY A 53 -10.72 4.98 2.70
N HIS A 54 -11.15 6.24 2.67
CA HIS A 54 -11.13 7.21 3.78
C HIS A 54 -9.74 7.65 4.29
N TRP A 55 -8.73 6.76 4.28
CA TRP A 55 -7.45 7.04 4.89
C TRP A 55 -6.50 7.87 4.04
N HIS A 56 -6.79 8.13 2.76
CA HIS A 56 -5.84 8.79 1.85
C HIS A 56 -4.45 8.11 1.90
N ALA A 57 -4.46 6.78 1.87
CA ALA A 57 -3.31 5.91 1.89
C ALA A 57 -3.68 4.61 1.17
N ASN A 58 -2.72 4.01 0.46
CA ASN A 58 -2.86 2.68 -0.11
C ASN A 58 -2.31 1.64 0.86
N ARG A 59 -3.05 0.55 1.11
CA ARG A 59 -2.60 -0.55 1.97
C ARG A 59 -3.40 -1.82 1.69
N ASN A 60 -2.71 -2.96 1.71
CA ASN A 60 -3.32 -4.28 1.73
C ASN A 60 -3.15 -4.88 3.13
N ILE A 61 -4.23 -5.41 3.71
CA ILE A 61 -4.25 -6.07 5.01
C ILE A 61 -4.82 -7.46 4.82
N ILE A 62 -4.10 -8.49 5.30
CA ILE A 62 -4.52 -9.87 5.22
C ILE A 62 -4.93 -10.35 6.62
N ASN A 63 -6.13 -10.89 6.75
CA ASN A 63 -6.54 -11.68 7.90
C ASN A 63 -6.66 -13.14 7.45
N SER A 64 -5.58 -13.90 7.61
CA SER A 64 -5.49 -15.29 7.16
C SER A 64 -6.42 -16.23 7.94
N GLU A 65 -6.70 -15.93 9.21
CA GLU A 65 -7.61 -16.73 10.04
C GLU A 65 -9.04 -16.71 9.50
N LEU A 66 -9.49 -15.57 8.98
CA LEU A 66 -10.82 -15.38 8.42
C LEU A 66 -10.85 -15.49 6.89
N ASN A 67 -9.69 -15.65 6.23
CA ASN A 67 -9.52 -15.56 4.78
C ASN A 67 -10.12 -14.26 4.19
N ILE A 68 -9.83 -13.13 4.85
CA ILE A 68 -10.29 -11.80 4.47
C ILE A 68 -9.09 -10.95 4.02
N TYR A 69 -9.23 -10.33 2.86
CA TYR A 69 -8.30 -9.35 2.33
C TYR A 69 -8.96 -7.97 2.35
N GLU A 70 -8.36 -7.00 3.04
CA GLU A 70 -8.82 -5.62 2.96
C GLU A 70 -7.87 -4.78 2.11
N HIS A 71 -8.42 -4.18 1.07
CA HIS A 71 -7.74 -3.29 0.15
C HIS A 71 -8.16 -1.85 0.46
N ILE A 72 -7.32 -1.15 1.21
CA ILE A 72 -7.47 0.29 1.44
C ILE A 72 -6.89 1.00 0.22
N THR A 73 -7.75 1.58 -0.61
CA THR A 73 -7.32 2.25 -1.84
C THR A 73 -6.97 3.72 -1.55
N GLY A 74 -5.81 4.15 -2.02
CA GLY A 74 -5.41 5.56 -1.97
C GLY A 74 -6.43 6.49 -2.62
N ALA A 75 -6.57 7.71 -2.09
CA ALA A 75 -7.48 8.70 -2.64
C ALA A 75 -6.98 9.20 -4.00
N ALA A 76 -7.90 9.29 -4.98
CA ALA A 76 -7.60 9.89 -6.28
C ALA A 76 -7.17 11.37 -6.15
N SER A 77 -7.62 12.05 -5.08
CA SER A 77 -7.25 13.42 -4.75
C SER A 77 -5.91 13.57 -4.04
N GLY A 78 -5.19 12.48 -3.74
CA GLY A 78 -4.02 12.53 -2.85
C GLY A 78 -4.38 13.17 -1.51
N MET A 79 -3.52 14.02 -0.97
CA MET A 79 -3.77 14.80 0.24
C MET A 79 -4.72 15.99 -0.02
N TRP A 80 -6.02 15.71 -0.21
CA TRP A 80 -7.10 16.69 -0.43
C TRP A 80 -6.84 17.68 -1.57
N TRP A 81 -6.42 17.17 -2.73
CA TRP A 81 -6.03 17.98 -3.91
C TRP A 81 -4.82 18.90 -3.68
N GLY A 82 -4.10 18.68 -2.58
CA GLY A 82 -2.87 19.41 -2.25
C GLY A 82 -1.59 18.70 -2.69
N SER A 83 -1.66 17.44 -3.13
CA SER A 83 -0.48 16.61 -3.44
C SER A 83 -0.73 15.62 -4.58
N THR A 84 0.34 15.26 -5.29
CA THR A 84 0.36 14.17 -6.29
C THR A 84 0.47 12.77 -5.66
N VAL A 85 0.64 12.71 -4.34
CA VAL A 85 0.71 11.47 -3.56
C VAL A 85 -0.28 11.47 -2.40
N ASN A 86 -0.58 10.26 -1.94
CA ASN A 86 -1.28 9.96 -0.70
C ASN A 86 -0.32 10.06 0.50
N LYS A 87 -0.87 10.00 1.72
CA LYS A 87 -0.08 10.15 2.96
C LYS A 87 0.99 9.08 3.15
N CYS A 88 0.80 7.90 2.55
CA CYS A 88 1.77 6.82 2.57
C CYS A 88 2.84 6.91 1.46
N GLY A 89 2.73 7.87 0.54
CA GLY A 89 3.64 8.04 -0.60
C GLY A 89 3.18 7.38 -1.90
N ALA A 90 2.09 6.59 -1.88
CA ALA A 90 1.47 6.09 -3.09
C ALA A 90 1.00 7.29 -3.98
N PRO A 91 1.40 7.37 -5.26
CA PRO A 91 0.88 8.40 -6.16
C PRO A 91 -0.64 8.34 -6.28
N ASN A 92 -1.27 9.42 -6.71
CA ASN A 92 -2.71 9.41 -7.01
C ASN A 92 -3.00 8.35 -8.09
N GLY A 93 -4.05 7.55 -7.87
CA GLY A 93 -4.26 6.32 -8.63
C GLY A 93 -5.53 5.59 -8.21
N TYR A 94 -5.67 4.38 -8.74
CA TYR A 94 -6.79 3.48 -8.47
C TYR A 94 -6.26 2.04 -8.39
N ALA A 95 -6.98 1.15 -7.71
CA ALA A 95 -6.68 -0.27 -7.71
C ALA A 95 -7.30 -0.95 -8.95
N VAL A 96 -6.63 -1.96 -9.48
CA VAL A 96 -7.15 -2.86 -10.52
C VAL A 96 -7.17 -4.27 -9.95
N TYR A 97 -8.31 -4.94 -10.11
CA TYR A 97 -8.55 -6.29 -9.64
C TYR A 97 -8.91 -7.18 -10.83
N GLU A 98 -8.19 -8.29 -10.99
CA GLU A 98 -8.47 -9.27 -12.03
C GLU A 98 -9.08 -10.51 -11.37
N ILE A 99 -10.29 -10.87 -11.78
CA ILE A 99 -11.08 -11.93 -11.16
C ILE A 99 -11.23 -13.08 -12.14
N SER A 100 -11.02 -14.31 -11.68
CA SER A 100 -11.24 -15.52 -12.47
C SER A 100 -12.10 -16.51 -11.69
N GLY A 101 -13.34 -16.69 -12.13
CA GLY A 101 -14.30 -17.54 -11.42
C GLY A 101 -14.66 -16.98 -10.05
N ASN A 102 -14.40 -17.76 -9.00
CA ASN A 102 -14.63 -17.37 -7.60
C ASN A 102 -13.33 -17.04 -6.86
N LYS A 103 -12.31 -16.57 -7.57
CA LYS A 103 -11.03 -16.20 -6.97
C LYS A 103 -10.49 -14.88 -7.49
N MET A 104 -9.76 -14.19 -6.64
CA MET A 104 -8.93 -13.07 -7.03
C MET A 104 -7.66 -13.60 -7.72
N LYS A 105 -7.56 -13.39 -9.03
CA LYS A 105 -6.44 -13.88 -9.84
C LYS A 105 -5.20 -13.00 -9.68
N ASN A 106 -5.42 -11.68 -9.61
CA ASN A 106 -4.36 -10.68 -9.53
C ASN A 106 -4.93 -9.36 -8.99
N TRP A 107 -4.08 -8.52 -8.40
CA TRP A 107 -4.38 -7.10 -8.18
C TRP A 107 -3.13 -6.24 -8.19
N TYR A 108 -3.27 -5.01 -8.65
CA TYR A 108 -2.19 -4.02 -8.65
C TYR A 108 -2.72 -2.60 -8.47
N TYR A 109 -1.85 -1.68 -8.07
CA TYR A 109 -2.17 -0.27 -8.00
C TYR A 109 -1.81 0.44 -9.31
N LYS A 110 -2.71 1.22 -9.91
CA LYS A 110 -2.44 1.97 -11.13
C LYS A 110 -2.34 3.46 -10.82
N SER A 111 -1.10 3.94 -10.68
CA SER A 111 -0.83 5.37 -10.60
C SER A 111 -1.22 6.09 -11.89
N VAL A 112 -1.86 7.26 -11.74
CA VAL A 112 -2.21 8.12 -12.87
C VAL A 112 -0.93 8.66 -13.52
N ARG A 113 -0.91 8.74 -14.85
CA ARG A 113 0.25 9.21 -15.66
C ARG A 113 1.54 8.39 -15.48
N ARG A 114 1.44 7.16 -14.97
CA ARG A 114 2.54 6.20 -14.87
C ARG A 114 2.10 4.86 -15.42
N ASP A 115 3.03 4.01 -15.83
CA ASP A 115 2.69 2.64 -16.23
C ASP A 115 2.24 1.80 -15.03
N LYS A 116 1.57 0.67 -15.30
CA LYS A 116 1.11 -0.23 -14.23
C LYS A 116 2.26 -0.80 -13.39
N ASP A 117 3.47 -0.85 -13.96
CA ASP A 117 4.64 -1.43 -13.31
C ASP A 117 5.35 -0.42 -12.37
N TYR A 118 4.91 0.83 -12.34
CA TYR A 118 5.37 1.80 -11.35
C TYR A 118 4.73 1.50 -9.99
N GLN A 119 5.45 0.76 -9.12
CA GLN A 119 5.02 0.40 -7.76
C GLN A 119 5.99 0.86 -6.66
N ILE A 120 7.14 1.44 -7.05
CA ILE A 120 8.28 1.64 -6.16
C ILE A 120 8.81 3.07 -6.31
N ASN A 121 8.97 3.77 -5.19
CA ASN A 121 9.91 4.90 -5.10
C ASN A 121 11.22 4.38 -4.51
N LEU A 122 12.33 4.60 -5.22
CA LEU A 122 13.70 4.35 -4.76
C LEU A 122 14.28 5.62 -4.17
N ILE A 123 14.83 5.53 -2.96
CA ILE A 123 15.52 6.62 -2.26
C ILE A 123 16.95 6.16 -1.97
N THR A 124 17.93 6.92 -2.46
CA THR A 124 19.36 6.64 -2.25
C THR A 124 19.83 7.10 -0.86
N PRO A 125 21.01 6.64 -0.39
CA PRO A 125 21.57 7.03 0.90
C PRO A 125 21.61 8.55 1.12
N PHE A 126 21.38 8.96 2.37
CA PHE A 126 21.48 10.35 2.84
C PHE A 126 20.53 11.33 2.14
N LYS A 127 19.40 10.83 1.64
CA LYS A 127 18.33 11.66 1.05
C LYS A 127 17.14 11.78 1.99
N PHE A 128 16.39 12.88 1.84
CA PHE A 128 15.22 13.21 2.64
C PHE A 128 15.53 13.18 4.14
N THR A 129 14.93 12.25 4.89
CA THR A 129 15.11 12.08 6.32
C THR A 129 16.11 10.99 6.69
N ASP A 130 16.70 10.29 5.72
CA ASP A 130 17.73 9.29 5.99
C ASP A 130 19.04 9.95 6.44
N LYS A 131 19.48 9.61 7.66
CA LYS A 131 20.75 10.06 8.24
C LYS A 131 21.77 8.94 8.36
N ASP A 132 21.33 7.71 8.20
CA ASP A 132 22.12 6.52 8.47
C ASP A 132 22.67 5.88 7.20
N GLY A 133 22.33 6.42 6.02
CA GLY A 133 22.87 6.02 4.74
C GLY A 133 22.24 4.74 4.19
N TYR A 134 20.93 4.57 4.37
CA TYR A 134 20.19 3.43 3.83
C TYR A 134 19.73 3.69 2.40
N VAL A 135 19.68 2.62 1.59
CA VAL A 135 18.78 2.60 0.43
C VAL A 135 17.38 2.27 0.95
N ILE A 136 16.40 3.11 0.61
CA ILE A 136 15.00 2.94 1.04
C ILE A 136 14.11 2.73 -0.19
N ALA A 137 13.22 1.75 -0.13
CA ALA A 137 12.18 1.50 -1.11
C ALA A 137 10.80 1.72 -0.46
N ASN A 138 9.99 2.59 -1.05
CA ASN A 138 8.58 2.72 -0.70
C ASN A 138 7.73 1.97 -1.73
N VAL A 139 7.11 0.85 -1.33
CA VAL A 139 6.43 -0.11 -2.22
C VAL A 139 4.94 -0.22 -1.87
N TRP A 140 4.14 0.75 -2.30
CA TRP A 140 2.82 1.02 -1.69
C TRP A 140 1.73 -0.04 -1.87
N ASN A 141 1.85 -0.94 -2.84
CA ASN A 141 0.90 -2.04 -3.02
C ASN A 141 1.34 -3.32 -2.29
N ALA A 142 2.49 -3.29 -1.62
CA ALA A 142 3.02 -4.45 -0.92
C ALA A 142 2.14 -4.88 0.26
N ASP A 143 2.08 -6.18 0.43
CA ASP A 143 1.55 -6.87 1.59
C ASP A 143 2.65 -7.78 2.17
N ASP A 144 2.27 -8.64 3.11
CA ASP A 144 3.21 -9.42 3.89
C ASP A 144 3.87 -10.56 3.06
N ASP A 145 3.31 -10.90 1.90
CA ASP A 145 3.84 -11.95 1.01
C ASP A 145 4.78 -11.40 -0.09
N TRP A 146 4.99 -10.09 -0.14
CA TRP A 146 5.89 -9.48 -1.14
C TRP A 146 7.36 -9.61 -0.72
N LYS A 147 8.21 -9.88 -1.71
CA LYS A 147 9.67 -9.94 -1.55
C LYS A 147 10.33 -8.73 -2.23
N ILE A 148 11.10 -7.95 -1.48
CA ILE A 148 11.76 -6.72 -1.97
C ILE A 148 13.27 -6.86 -1.85
N GLU A 149 13.99 -6.76 -2.96
CA GLU A 149 15.43 -7.00 -3.04
C GLU A 149 16.18 -5.76 -3.52
N LEU A 150 17.35 -5.49 -2.92
CA LEU A 150 18.27 -4.44 -3.36
C LEU A 150 19.34 -5.03 -4.29
N PHE A 151 19.64 -4.31 -5.36
CA PHE A 151 20.80 -4.56 -6.21
C PHE A 151 21.74 -3.35 -6.12
N GLU A 152 23.03 -3.64 -5.94
CA GLU A 152 24.13 -2.67 -5.88
C GLU A 152 25.10 -2.97 -7.02
N ASP A 153 25.27 -2.04 -7.95
CA ASP A 153 26.04 -2.21 -9.20
C ASP A 153 25.64 -3.48 -9.98
N GLY A 154 24.34 -3.80 -9.97
CA GLY A 154 23.78 -4.99 -10.62
C GLY A 154 23.91 -6.29 -9.82
N VAL A 155 24.54 -6.28 -8.65
CA VAL A 155 24.69 -7.46 -7.77
C VAL A 155 23.56 -7.48 -6.74
N ASN A 156 22.81 -8.59 -6.68
CA ASN A 156 21.77 -8.79 -5.67
C ASN A 156 22.38 -8.82 -4.27
N ARG A 157 21.95 -7.89 -3.41
CA ARG A 157 22.39 -7.74 -2.01
C ARG A 157 21.49 -8.47 -1.02
N GLY A 158 20.38 -9.02 -1.49
CA GLY A 158 19.39 -9.74 -0.71
C GLY A 158 18.14 -8.91 -0.41
N GLU A 159 17.29 -9.50 0.41
CA GLU A 159 16.01 -8.94 0.81
C GLU A 159 16.19 -7.74 1.76
N MET A 160 15.36 -6.73 1.57
CA MET A 160 15.37 -5.50 2.35
C MET A 160 14.54 -5.64 3.62
N GLU A 161 15.00 -5.06 4.73
CA GLU A 161 14.28 -5.02 6.00
C GLU A 161 13.03 -4.14 5.86
N ARG A 162 11.85 -4.70 6.11
CA ARG A 162 10.60 -3.94 6.20
C ARG A 162 10.51 -3.19 7.52
N TYR A 163 10.10 -1.92 7.48
CA TYR A 163 9.93 -1.10 8.68
C TYR A 163 8.72 -0.15 8.59
N ASN A 164 8.27 0.33 9.77
CA ASN A 164 7.12 1.23 9.88
C ASN A 164 7.57 2.65 10.22
N ASP A 165 7.39 3.59 9.29
CA ASP A 165 7.66 5.01 9.54
C ASP A 165 6.87 5.91 8.58
N TYR A 166 7.04 7.23 8.68
CA TYR A 166 6.63 8.14 7.61
C TYR A 166 7.48 7.87 6.36
N ALA A 167 6.84 7.83 5.19
CA ALA A 167 7.56 7.83 3.92
C ALA A 167 8.47 9.06 3.85
N PRO A 168 9.81 8.91 3.76
CA PRO A 168 10.75 10.03 3.89
C PRO A 168 10.45 11.20 2.95
N GLU A 169 10.09 10.87 1.70
CA GLU A 169 9.77 11.83 0.65
C GLU A 169 8.49 12.62 0.95
N VAL A 170 7.49 11.98 1.58
CA VAL A 170 6.23 12.62 1.99
C VAL A 170 6.44 13.47 3.23
N TYR A 171 7.21 12.97 4.20
CA TYR A 171 7.53 13.73 5.40
C TYR A 171 8.27 15.02 5.05
N SER A 172 9.33 14.93 4.23
CA SER A 172 10.07 16.10 3.74
C SER A 172 9.17 17.07 2.96
N TYR A 173 8.26 16.55 2.13
CA TYR A 173 7.30 17.37 1.41
C TYR A 173 6.37 18.16 2.34
N ASN A 174 5.72 17.49 3.31
CA ASN A 174 4.82 18.15 4.25
C ASN A 174 5.55 19.22 5.08
N LYS A 175 6.81 18.95 5.47
CA LYS A 175 7.66 19.93 6.17
C LYS A 175 7.99 21.13 5.30
N SER A 176 8.26 20.93 4.01
CA SER A 176 8.51 22.04 3.07
C SER A 176 7.30 22.98 2.91
N LEU A 177 6.09 22.48 3.21
CA LEU A 177 4.84 23.24 3.22
C LEU A 177 4.50 23.85 4.59
N ASN A 178 5.38 23.73 5.59
CA ASN A 178 5.13 24.17 6.97
C ASN A 178 3.89 23.52 7.62
N ILE A 179 3.52 22.31 7.22
CA ILE A 179 2.38 21.59 7.78
C ILE A 179 2.79 20.93 9.10
N SER A 180 2.06 21.22 10.18
CA SER A 180 2.29 20.61 11.50
C SER A 180 2.07 19.10 11.50
N GLU A 181 2.92 18.36 12.22
CA GLU A 181 2.80 16.91 12.43
C GLU A 181 1.53 16.50 13.17
N SER A 182 0.90 17.44 13.90
CA SER A 182 -0.39 17.21 14.58
C SER A 182 -1.59 17.13 13.64
N THR A 183 -1.40 17.45 12.35
CA THR A 183 -2.46 17.39 11.34
C THR A 183 -2.66 15.98 10.81
N ASN A 184 -3.78 15.75 10.13
CA ASN A 184 -4.09 14.49 9.47
C ASN A 184 -3.28 14.22 8.19
N TRP A 185 -2.32 15.09 7.82
CA TRP A 185 -1.42 14.93 6.67
C TRP A 185 -0.31 13.90 6.93
N TYR A 186 -0.04 13.58 8.19
CA TYR A 186 1.01 12.65 8.55
C TYR A 186 0.41 11.28 8.90
N MET A 187 0.93 10.23 8.28
CA MET A 187 0.55 8.85 8.56
C MET A 187 1.77 7.95 8.34
N LYS A 188 2.10 7.14 9.35
CA LYS A 188 3.12 6.09 9.16
C LYS A 188 2.57 5.02 8.24
N THR A 189 3.43 4.49 7.39
CA THR A 189 3.12 3.38 6.49
C THR A 189 3.90 2.12 6.91
N ASN A 190 3.38 0.96 6.51
CA ASN A 190 3.98 -0.35 6.71
C ASN A 190 4.56 -0.93 5.42
N HIS A 191 4.82 -0.12 4.40
CA HIS A 191 5.35 -0.59 3.12
C HIS A 191 6.64 0.14 2.74
N LEU A 192 7.48 0.40 3.76
CA LEU A 192 8.86 0.87 3.59
C LEU A 192 9.81 -0.29 3.83
N TYR A 193 10.85 -0.33 3.01
CA TYR A 193 11.89 -1.35 3.04
C TYR A 193 13.24 -0.66 2.98
N ARG A 194 14.23 -1.16 3.72
CA ARG A 194 15.58 -0.58 3.71
C ARG A 194 16.67 -1.64 3.72
N LEU A 195 17.81 -1.32 3.12
CA LEU A 195 19.04 -2.09 3.29
C LEU A 195 20.23 -1.14 3.25
N LYS A 196 21.20 -1.35 4.15
CA LYS A 196 22.42 -0.54 4.17
C LYS A 196 23.35 -1.04 3.07
N PRO A 197 23.72 -0.20 2.08
CA PRO A 197 24.60 -0.62 1.00
C PRO A 197 26.03 -0.81 1.52
N ILE A 198 26.86 -1.51 0.75
CA ILE A 198 28.31 -1.55 1.01
C ILE A 198 28.94 -0.23 0.57
N ASN A 199 28.61 0.22 -0.64
CA ASN A 199 29.08 1.47 -1.21
C ASN A 199 27.91 2.45 -1.38
N ASP A 200 27.93 3.55 -0.63
CA ASP A 200 26.88 4.59 -0.65
C ASP A 200 26.82 5.38 -1.97
N LYS A 201 27.82 5.21 -2.85
CA LYS A 201 27.91 5.85 -4.17
C LYS A 201 27.65 4.89 -5.34
N ALA A 202 27.30 3.64 -5.07
CA ALA A 202 26.99 2.66 -6.10
C ALA A 202 25.71 3.03 -6.89
N SER A 203 25.51 2.36 -8.02
CA SER A 203 24.22 2.35 -8.70
C SER A 203 23.27 1.41 -7.97
N PHE A 204 22.06 1.88 -7.67
CA PHE A 204 21.06 1.11 -6.95
C PHE A 204 19.85 0.78 -7.83
N SER A 205 19.32 -0.43 -7.69
CA SER A 205 18.00 -0.76 -8.22
C SER A 205 17.26 -1.71 -7.29
N ILE A 206 15.94 -1.61 -7.29
CA ILE A 206 15.04 -2.46 -6.50
C ILE A 206 14.33 -3.42 -7.42
N LYS A 207 14.19 -4.68 -6.98
CA LYS A 207 13.25 -5.65 -7.52
C LYS A 207 12.22 -5.97 -6.46
N ALA A 208 10.94 -5.73 -6.75
CA ALA A 208 9.83 -6.17 -5.92
C ALA A 208 9.10 -7.31 -6.64
N THR A 209 8.85 -8.41 -5.94
CA THR A 209 8.04 -9.52 -6.44
C THR A 209 6.78 -9.61 -5.59
N ASP A 210 5.61 -9.52 -6.21
CA ASP A 210 4.33 -9.63 -5.50
C ASP A 210 3.91 -11.08 -5.24
N ARG A 211 2.84 -11.23 -4.46
CA ARG A 211 2.25 -12.53 -4.12
C ARG A 211 1.79 -13.36 -5.33
N PHE A 212 1.63 -12.74 -6.50
CA PHE A 212 1.23 -13.40 -7.74
C PHE A 212 2.42 -13.74 -8.64
N GLY A 213 3.63 -13.36 -8.23
CA GLY A 213 4.85 -13.53 -9.00
C GLY A 213 5.09 -12.45 -10.05
N ASN A 214 4.34 -11.33 -10.03
CA ASN A 214 4.67 -10.20 -10.89
C ASN A 214 5.92 -9.49 -10.34
N GLU A 215 6.79 -9.04 -11.25
CA GLU A 215 8.02 -8.35 -10.91
C GLU A 215 7.94 -6.87 -11.28
N TYR A 216 8.39 -6.01 -10.36
CA TYR A 216 8.47 -4.57 -10.53
C TYR A 216 9.90 -4.11 -10.28
N HIS A 217 10.39 -3.23 -11.15
CA HIS A 217 11.77 -2.75 -11.10
C HIS A 217 11.81 -1.24 -11.01
N GLN A 218 12.74 -0.72 -10.20
CA GLN A 218 13.02 0.71 -10.12
C GLN A 218 14.52 0.94 -9.99
N SER A 219 15.09 1.67 -10.93
CA SER A 219 16.50 2.10 -10.93
C SER A 219 16.65 3.63 -10.92
N VAL A 220 15.55 4.38 -11.05
CA VAL A 220 15.56 5.84 -11.05
C VAL A 220 15.13 6.33 -9.66
N PRO A 221 16.03 6.97 -8.90
CA PRO A 221 15.68 7.51 -7.60
C PRO A 221 14.68 8.66 -7.71
N ILE A 222 13.79 8.76 -6.73
CA ILE A 222 12.94 9.94 -6.58
C ILE A 222 13.78 11.10 -6.00
N VAL A 223 13.58 12.30 -6.55
CA VAL A 223 14.26 13.52 -6.11
C VAL A 223 13.37 14.44 -5.28
N SER A 224 12.05 14.39 -5.50
CA SER A 224 11.06 15.20 -4.78
C SER A 224 9.64 14.66 -4.97
N VAL A 225 8.74 15.07 -4.07
CA VAL A 225 7.28 14.99 -4.25
C VAL A 225 6.79 16.35 -4.71
N THR A 226 5.87 16.38 -5.67
CA THR A 226 5.34 17.63 -6.24
C THR A 226 3.88 17.88 -5.82
N LYS A 227 3.51 19.16 -5.78
CA LYS A 227 2.13 19.59 -5.61
C LYS A 227 1.26 19.11 -6.79
N SER A 228 0.00 18.80 -6.56
CA SER A 228 -0.96 18.62 -7.65
C SER A 228 -1.28 19.97 -8.30
N TYR A 229 -1.30 19.99 -9.64
CA TYR A 229 -1.75 21.12 -10.44
C TYR A 229 -3.25 21.08 -10.62
#